data_AF-A0A0V1N355-F1
#
_entry.id   AF-A0A0V1N355-F1
#
_cell.length_a   1.000
_cell.length_b   1.000
_cell.length_c   1.000
_cell.angle_alpha   90.00
_cell.angle_beta   90.00
_cell.angle_gamma   90.00
#
_symmetry.space_group_name_H-M   'P 1'
#
loop_
_entity.id
_entity.type
_entity.pdbx_description
1 polymer ?
#
loop_
_entity_poly.entity_id
_entity_poly.type
_entity_poly.pdbx_seq_one_letter_code
_entity_poly.pdbx_strand_id
1 'polypeptide(L)'
;MADISELRRVPNRGGSTSLVSQGRTYKLRYTNKQKKHWVCSKCREGCKGVIWTNLDVTYVITQKDHIESCPVDEHLAYKMEKKAVLKKRSAEETKPILAI
;
A
#
# COMPACT_ATOMS: atom_id res chain seq x y z
N MET A 1 -9.31 -7.20 -14.01
CA MET A 1 -8.18 -6.29 -13.72
C MET A 1 -8.17 -6.05 -12.21
N ALA A 2 -7.10 -6.41 -11.50
CA ALA A 2 -7.03 -6.13 -10.07
C ALA A 2 -6.91 -4.62 -9.86
N ASP A 3 -7.80 -4.08 -9.04
CA ASP A 3 -7.95 -2.64 -8.81
C ASP A 3 -6.63 -2.04 -8.28
N ILE A 4 -6.17 -1.00 -8.97
CA ILE A 4 -4.90 -0.29 -8.77
C ILE A 4 -4.94 0.58 -7.49
N SER A 5 -6.12 0.72 -6.86
CA SER A 5 -6.43 1.82 -5.94
C SER A 5 -5.79 1.78 -4.54
N GLU A 6 -4.99 0.77 -4.17
CA GLU A 6 -4.49 0.65 -2.79
C GLU A 6 -2.97 0.47 -2.61
N LEU A 7 -2.14 0.66 -3.64
CA LEU A 7 -0.69 0.71 -3.42
C LEU A 7 -0.28 2.05 -2.79
N ARG A 8 0.21 2.01 -1.55
CA ARG A 8 0.74 3.20 -0.87
C ARG A 8 2.14 2.93 -0.35
N ARG A 9 3.12 3.70 -0.82
CA ARG A 9 4.45 3.74 -0.19
C ARG A 9 4.37 4.53 1.11
N VAL A 10 4.92 3.96 2.18
CA VAL A 10 5.00 4.59 3.49
C VAL A 10 6.46 4.58 3.93
N PRO A 11 7.09 5.76 4.14
CA PRO A 11 8.39 5.82 4.77
C PRO A 11 8.25 5.40 6.23
N ASN A 12 9.15 4.55 6.72
CA ASN A 12 9.21 4.22 8.15
C ASN A 12 10.25 5.09 8.87
N ARG A 13 10.19 5.09 10.21
CA ARG A 13 11.08 5.90 11.06
C ARG A 13 12.57 5.58 10.88
N GLY A 14 12.90 4.41 10.33
CA GLY A 14 14.28 3.99 10.04
C GLY A 14 14.74 4.26 8.61
N GLY A 15 14.03 5.11 7.86
CA GLY A 15 14.39 5.49 6.48
C GLY A 15 14.11 4.42 5.42
N SER A 16 13.66 3.22 5.80
CA SER A 16 13.25 2.19 4.84
C SER A 16 11.81 2.42 4.35
N THR A 17 11.54 1.98 3.13
CA THR A 17 10.21 2.10 2.52
C THR A 17 9.40 0.83 2.78
N SER A 18 8.17 0.99 3.26
CA SER A 18 7.17 -0.07 3.28
C SER A 18 6.13 0.16 2.18
N LEU A 19 5.58 -0.93 1.65
CA LEU A 19 4.44 -0.89 0.76
C LEU A 19 3.20 -1.30 1.55
N VAL A 20 2.12 -0.56 1.39
CA VAL A 20 0.80 -0.95 1.87
C VAL A 20 -0.04 -1.35 0.67
N SER A 21 -0.70 -2.50 0.76
CA SER A 21 -1.64 -3.01 -0.24
C SER A 21 -2.75 -3.75 0.49
N GLN A 22 -4.02 -3.50 0.16
CA GLN A 22 -5.18 -4.18 0.75
C GLN A 22 -5.16 -4.20 2.29
N GLY A 23 -4.82 -3.06 2.91
CA GLY A 23 -4.71 -2.93 4.37
C GLY A 23 -3.62 -3.77 5.04
N ARG A 24 -2.64 -4.28 4.27
CA ARG A 24 -1.49 -5.05 4.77
C ARG A 24 -0.19 -4.33 4.49
N THR A 25 0.79 -4.49 5.38
CA THR A 25 2.13 -3.91 5.20
C THR A 25 3.11 -4.93 4.66
N TYR A 26 3.92 -4.51 3.70
CA TYR A 26 4.97 -5.29 3.08
C TYR A 26 6.30 -4.54 3.18
N LYS A 27 7.36 -5.29 3.47
CA LYS A 27 8.74 -4.81 3.58
C LYS A 27 9.45 -5.06 2.26
N LEU A 28 10.18 -4.06 1.78
CA LEU A 28 11.06 -4.23 0.62
C LEU A 28 12.17 -5.23 0.97
N ARG A 29 12.32 -6.28 0.17
CA ARG A 29 13.42 -7.25 0.34
C ARG A 29 14.58 -6.97 -0.59
N TYR A 30 14.30 -6.71 -1.86
CA TYR A 30 15.30 -6.29 -2.83
C TYR A 30 14.65 -5.56 -4.00
N THR A 31 15.48 -4.77 -4.69
CA THR A 31 15.13 -4.10 -5.93
C THR A 31 15.97 -4.71 -7.05
N ASN A 32 15.33 -5.19 -8.10
CA ASN A 32 15.99 -5.61 -9.34
C ASN A 32 15.87 -4.46 -10.37
N LYS A 33 16.55 -4.56 -11.51
CA LYS A 33 16.61 -3.55 -12.58
C LYS A 33 15.25 -3.07 -13.10
N GLN A 34 14.20 -3.87 -12.95
CA GLN A 34 12.86 -3.56 -13.50
C GLN A 34 11.72 -3.70 -12.48
N LYS A 35 11.98 -4.32 -11.32
CA LYS A 35 10.93 -4.68 -10.37
C LYS A 35 11.41 -4.67 -8.93
N LYS A 36 10.48 -4.41 -8.01
CA LYS A 36 10.70 -4.48 -6.57
C LYS A 36 9.99 -5.70 -6.00
N HIS A 37 10.66 -6.37 -5.07
CA HIS A 37 10.15 -7.54 -4.37
C HIS A 37 9.80 -7.17 -2.93
N TRP A 38 8.54 -7.39 -2.57
CA TRP A 38 7.95 -7.00 -1.29
C TRP A 38 7.41 -8.24 -0.59
N VAL A 39 7.77 -8.41 0.68
CA VAL A 39 7.31 -9.55 1.50
C VAL A 39 6.47 -9.03 2.65
N CYS A 40 5.38 -9.72 2.98
CA CYS A 40 4.51 -9.36 4.09
C CYS A 40 5.33 -9.13 5.37
N SER A 41 4.99 -8.07 6.11
CA SER A 41 5.66 -7.71 7.36
C SER A 41 5.52 -8.79 8.43
N LYS A 42 4.40 -9.54 8.39
CA LYS A 42 4.06 -10.69 9.25
C LYS A 42 4.65 -12.01 8.74
N CYS A 43 5.69 -11.99 7.90
CA CYS A 43 6.30 -13.23 7.42
C CYS A 43 6.88 -14.12 8.53
N ARG A 44 7.28 -13.53 9.65
CA ARG A 44 7.71 -14.26 10.86
C ARG A 44 6.54 -14.94 11.59
N GLU A 45 5.31 -14.47 11.39
CA GLU A 45 4.08 -15.03 11.95
C GLU A 45 3.44 -16.07 11.00
N GLY A 46 4.17 -16.50 9.95
CA GLY A 46 3.71 -17.52 9.00
C GLY A 46 3.09 -16.97 7.72
N CYS A 47 2.94 -15.65 7.57
CA CYS A 47 2.39 -15.08 6.34
C CYS A 47 3.36 -15.23 5.16
N LYS A 48 2.89 -15.86 4.08
CA LYS A 48 3.65 -16.03 2.83
C LYS A 48 3.29 -15.01 1.75
N GLY A 49 2.68 -13.89 2.15
CA GLY A 49 2.27 -12.81 1.24
C GLY A 49 3.47 -12.17 0.55
N VAL A 50 3.45 -12.10 -0.78
CA VAL A 50 4.50 -11.49 -1.60
C VAL A 50 3.91 -10.69 -2.75
N ILE A 51 4.47 -9.51 -2.99
CA ILE A 51 4.10 -8.61 -4.08
C ILE A 51 5.34 -8.28 -4.89
N TRP A 52 5.21 -8.30 -6.22
CA TRP A 52 6.16 -7.73 -7.16
C TRP A 52 5.53 -6.51 -7.81
N THR A 53 6.22 -5.38 -7.74
CA THR A 53 5.80 -4.13 -8.39
C THR A 53 6.85 -3.68 -9.38
N ASN A 54 6.51 -2.72 -10.24
CA ASN A 54 7.52 -1.95 -10.96
C ASN A 54 8.38 -1.11 -9.99
N LEU A 55 9.44 -0.49 -10.53
CA LEU A 55 10.37 0.34 -9.75
C LEU A 55 9.68 1.48 -8.99
N ASP A 56 8.74 2.16 -9.65
CA ASP A 56 8.03 3.31 -9.08
C ASP A 56 6.85 2.92 -8.19
N VAL A 57 6.57 1.62 -8.10
CA VAL A 57 5.50 1.07 -7.24
C VAL A 57 4.13 1.65 -7.64
N THR A 58 3.93 1.88 -8.94
CA THR A 58 2.68 2.39 -9.50
C THR A 58 1.72 1.29 -9.90
N TYR A 59 2.22 0.08 -10.18
CA TYR A 59 1.39 -1.09 -10.44
C TYR A 59 1.98 -2.40 -9.91
N VAL A 60 1.09 -3.36 -9.65
CA VAL A 60 1.46 -4.72 -9.25
C VAL A 60 1.69 -5.56 -10.51
N ILE A 61 2.88 -6.16 -10.62
CA ILE A 61 3.23 -7.13 -11.65
C ILE A 61 2.67 -8.51 -11.27
N THR A 62 2.85 -8.91 -10.01
CA THR A 62 2.40 -10.20 -9.50
C THR A 62 2.12 -10.10 -8.01
N GLN A 63 1.07 -10.74 -7.54
CA GLN A 63 0.69 -10.82 -6.13
C GLN A 63 0.43 -12.28 -5.77
N LYS A 64 1.04 -12.75 -4.69
CA LYS A 64 0.79 -14.05 -4.07
C LYS A 64 0.46 -13.82 -2.61
N ASP A 65 -0.83 -13.66 -2.31
CA ASP A 65 -1.29 -13.46 -0.94
C ASP A 65 -1.98 -14.70 -0.41
N HIS A 66 -1.57 -15.13 0.79
CA HIS A 66 -2.37 -16.05 1.61
C HIS A 66 -3.22 -15.21 2.56
N ILE A 67 -4.45 -14.92 2.11
CA ILE A 67 -5.43 -14.07 2.82
C ILE A 67 -5.70 -14.61 4.23
N GLU A 68 -5.80 -15.93 4.39
CA GLU A 68 -6.08 -16.59 5.68
C GLU A 68 -4.97 -16.37 6.72
N SER A 69 -3.70 -16.35 6.30
CA SER A 69 -2.55 -16.26 7.21
C SER A 69 -2.22 -14.85 7.67
N CYS A 70 -2.82 -13.83 7.04
CA CYS A 70 -2.57 -12.44 7.38
C CYS A 70 -3.86 -11.65 7.20
N PRO A 71 -4.68 -11.52 8.25
CA PRO A 71 -5.80 -10.61 8.22
C PRO A 71 -5.30 -9.17 8.02
N VAL A 72 -6.21 -8.33 7.55
CA VAL A 72 -5.98 -6.88 7.44
C VAL A 72 -5.58 -6.33 8.80
N ASP A 73 -4.60 -5.44 8.83
CA ASP A 73 -4.24 -4.73 10.05
C ASP A 73 -5.32 -3.68 10.32
N GLU A 74 -6.18 -3.94 11.30
CA GLU A 74 -7.34 -3.09 11.63
C GLU A 74 -6.93 -1.65 11.95
N HIS A 75 -5.79 -1.47 12.64
CA HIS A 75 -5.28 -0.14 12.95
C HIS A 75 -4.83 0.59 11.69
N LEU A 76 -4.18 -0.11 10.76
CA LEU A 76 -3.79 0.45 9.47
C LEU A 76 -5.00 0.77 8.60
N ALA A 77 -5.99 -0.13 8.54
CA ALA A 77 -7.23 0.07 7.80
C ALA A 77 -7.94 1.34 8.28
N TYR A 78 -8.15 1.48 9.59
CA TYR A 78 -8.71 2.67 10.19
C TYR A 78 -7.94 3.95 9.81
N LYS A 79 -6.60 3.93 9.90
CA LYS A 79 -5.75 5.06 9.51
C LYS A 79 -5.88 5.40 8.01
N MET A 80 -6.00 4.39 7.15
CA MET A 80 -6.14 4.59 5.70
C MET A 80 -7.49 5.17 5.32
N GLU A 81 -8.57 4.67 5.94
CA GLU A 81 -9.92 5.18 5.79
C GLU A 81 -10.00 6.64 6.21
N LYS A 82 -9.48 6.98 7.41
CA LYS A 82 -9.46 8.38 7.87
C LYS A 82 -8.69 9.30 6.92
N LYS A 83 -7.53 8.88 6.41
CA LYS A 83 -6.78 9.65 5.41
C LYS A 83 -7.53 9.80 4.08
N ALA A 84 -8.25 8.76 3.65
CA ALA A 84 -9.04 8.81 2.43
C ALA A 84 -10.24 9.77 2.58
N VAL A 85 -10.94 9.72 3.72
CA VAL A 85 -12.03 10.66 4.06
C VAL A 85 -11.54 12.10 4.08
N LEU A 86 -10.39 12.37 4.71
CA LEU A 86 -9.78 13.70 4.74
C LEU A 86 -9.45 14.22 3.33
N LYS A 87 -8.84 13.39 2.47
CA LYS A 87 -8.54 13.76 1.08
C LYS A 87 -9.79 14.08 0.26
N LYS A 88 -10.87 13.32 0.46
CA LYS A 88 -12.15 13.56 -0.22
C LYS A 88 -12.72 14.92 0.19
N ARG A 89 -12.73 15.23 1.49
CA ARG A 89 -13.18 16.53 2.01
C ARG A 89 -12.36 17.69 1.44
N SER A 90 -11.03 17.58 1.43
CA SER A 90 -10.18 18.65 0.87
C SER A 90 -10.38 18.83 -0.64
N ALA A 91 -10.56 17.74 -1.40
CA ALA A 91 -10.81 17.83 -2.84
C ALA A 91 -12.18 18.45 -3.16
N GLU A 92 -13.18 18.21 -2.32
CA GLU A 92 -14.51 18.81 -2.42
C GLU A 92 -14.50 20.30 -2.04
N GLU A 93 -13.71 20.68 -1.04
CA GLU A 93 -13.47 22.08 -0.62
C GLU A 93 -12.64 22.87 -1.64
N THR A 94 -11.83 22.19 -2.47
CA THR A 94 -11.05 22.78 -3.57
C THR A 94 -11.83 22.85 -4.89
N LYS A 95 -13.16 22.62 -4.90
CA LYS A 95 -13.96 23.05 -6.07
C LYS A 95 -13.72 24.55 -6.25
N PRO A 96 -13.16 25.00 -7.39
CA PRO A 96 -12.92 26.42 -7.57
C PRO A 96 -14.28 27.10 -7.47
N ILE A 97 -14.37 28.07 -6.58
CA ILE A 97 -15.40 29.09 -6.67
C ILE A 97 -15.19 29.67 -8.07
N LEU A 98 -16.10 29.37 -8.99
CA LEU A 98 -16.17 29.99 -10.30
C LEU A 98 -16.37 31.47 -10.00
N ALA A 99 -15.26 32.20 -9.94
CA ALA A 99 -15.27 33.65 -9.86
C ALA A 99 -15.82 34.14 -11.20
N ILE A 100 -17.08 34.57 -11.15
CA ILE A 100 -17.76 35.32 -12.21
C ILE A 100 -17.23 36.75 -12.18
#